data_AF-A0A2A9ESR4-F1
#
_entry.id   AF-A0A2A9ESR4-F1
#
_cell.length_a   1.000
_cell.length_b   1.000
_cell.length_c   1.000
_cell.angle_alpha   90.00
_cell.angle_beta   90.00
_cell.angle_gamma   90.00
#
_symmetry.space_group_name_H-M   'P 1'
#
loop_
_entity.id
_entity.type
_entity.pdbx_description
1 polymer ?
#
loop_
_entity_poly.entity_id
_entity_poly.type
_entity_poly.pdbx_seq_one_letter_code
_entity_poly.pdbx_strand_id
1 'polypeptide(L)'
;MSHHTHARPVTPLRTDEELAEGVYQLLGPALRRQVWLLFLDEESYLQPLLMPCDDLPEPMTPANSLTFGRFAGVAVEHSGASSVVLVVERPSGPLLTEADRGLMRGMHDGCLAAGTPVRAVLLSHRRGVRWVARDDYGF
;
A
#
# COMPACT_ATOMS: atom_id res chain seq x y z
N MET A 1 27.28 -14.19 10.72
CA MET A 1 26.34 -13.26 10.06
C MET A 1 25.34 -12.85 11.10
N SER A 2 25.47 -11.64 11.65
CA SER A 2 24.64 -11.17 12.75
C SER A 2 23.28 -10.74 12.22
N HIS A 3 22.24 -11.51 12.53
CA HIS A 3 20.86 -11.10 12.34
C HIS A 3 20.63 -9.82 13.15
N HIS A 4 20.53 -8.68 12.47
CA HIS A 4 19.97 -7.47 13.08
C HIS A 4 18.49 -7.74 13.31
N THR A 5 18.13 -8.12 14.54
CA THR A 5 16.75 -8.15 15.01
C THR A 5 16.23 -6.71 14.97
N HIS A 6 15.61 -6.32 13.86
CA HIS A 6 14.78 -5.13 13.83
C HIS A 6 13.59 -5.43 14.74
N ALA A 7 13.39 -4.64 15.77
CA ALA A 7 12.28 -4.82 16.70
C ALA A 7 10.97 -4.85 15.91
N ARG A 8 10.28 -6.00 15.95
CA ARG A 8 8.97 -6.15 15.32
C ARG A 8 8.02 -5.12 15.93
N PRO A 9 7.17 -4.44 15.15
CA PRO A 9 6.10 -3.62 15.72
C PRO A 9 5.33 -4.44 16.75
N VAL A 10 4.91 -3.80 17.84
CA VAL A 10 4.46 -4.51 19.05
C VAL A 10 3.13 -5.26 18.84
N THR A 11 2.37 -4.92 17.80
CA THR A 11 1.04 -5.48 17.57
C THR A 11 0.82 -5.78 16.07
N PRO A 12 0.27 -6.95 15.73
CA PRO A 12 -0.13 -7.28 14.37
C PRO A 12 -1.33 -6.46 13.92
N LEU A 13 -1.39 -6.13 12.63
CA LEU A 13 -2.45 -5.32 12.00
C LEU A 13 -3.41 -6.24 11.24
N ARG A 14 -4.36 -6.84 11.96
CA ARG A 14 -5.23 -7.90 11.43
C ARG A 14 -6.49 -7.34 10.80
N THR A 15 -7.09 -6.31 11.40
CA THR A 15 -8.28 -5.65 10.87
C THR A 15 -7.94 -4.47 9.98
N ASP A 16 -8.90 -4.03 9.18
CA ASP A 16 -8.74 -2.87 8.32
C ASP A 16 -8.64 -1.56 9.13
N GLU A 17 -9.29 -1.50 10.30
CA GLU A 17 -9.16 -0.39 11.26
C GLU A 17 -7.77 -0.36 11.90
N GLU A 18 -7.26 -1.50 12.36
CA GLU A 18 -5.91 -1.62 12.92
C GLU A 18 -4.87 -1.19 11.89
N LEU A 19 -5.06 -1.60 10.63
CA LEU A 19 -4.18 -1.22 9.54
C LEU A 19 -4.24 0.27 9.24
N ALA A 20 -5.44 0.87 9.16
CA ALA A 20 -5.59 2.30 8.93
C ALA A 20 -4.96 3.14 10.05
N GLU A 21 -5.19 2.76 11.31
CA GLU A 21 -4.58 3.42 12.47
C GLU A 21 -3.06 3.27 12.46
N GLY A 22 -2.55 2.05 12.25
CA GLY A 22 -1.12 1.78 12.18
C GLY A 22 -0.41 2.58 11.08
N VAL A 23 -1.04 2.69 9.90
CA VAL A 23 -0.51 3.51 8.79
C VAL A 23 -0.58 5.00 9.12
N TYR A 24 -1.63 5.48 9.79
CA TYR A 24 -1.71 6.86 10.22
C TYR A 24 -0.62 7.21 11.25
N GLN A 25 -0.35 6.33 12.21
CA GLN A 25 0.75 6.52 13.18
C GLN A 25 2.12 6.55 12.49
N LEU A 26 2.29 5.81 11.39
CA LEU A 26 3.54 5.78 10.63
C LEU A 26 3.74 7.02 9.74
N LEU A 27 2.72 7.41 8.98
CA LEU A 27 2.84 8.45 7.95
C LEU A 27 2.41 9.85 8.44
N GLY A 28 1.55 9.90 9.46
CA GLY A 28 0.88 11.12 9.89
C GLY A 28 -0.15 11.63 8.86
N PRO A 29 -0.53 12.91 8.93
CA PRO A 29 -1.44 13.51 7.97
C PRO A 29 -0.81 13.61 6.58
N ALA A 30 -1.59 13.35 5.53
CA ALA A 30 -1.12 13.45 4.15
C ALA A 30 -0.59 14.86 3.82
N LEU A 31 0.61 14.89 3.23
CA LEU A 31 1.38 16.09 2.89
C LEU A 31 1.40 16.34 1.37
N ARG A 32 1.51 15.28 0.57
CA ARG A 32 1.64 15.38 -0.89
C ARG A 32 0.99 14.21 -1.62
N ARG A 33 0.90 14.32 -2.95
CA ARG A 33 0.44 13.23 -3.81
C ARG A 33 1.59 12.25 -4.04
N GLN A 34 1.46 11.02 -3.55
CA GLN A 34 2.41 9.93 -3.78
C GLN A 34 1.77 8.58 -3.42
N VAL A 35 2.46 7.48 -3.71
CA VAL A 35 2.10 6.15 -3.21
C VAL A 35 3.14 5.66 -2.20
N TRP A 36 2.69 4.90 -1.22
CA TRP A 36 3.55 4.11 -0.35
C TRP A 36 3.26 2.62 -0.50
N LEU A 37 4.33 1.82 -0.52
CA LEU A 37 4.27 0.39 -0.29
C LEU A 37 4.72 0.10 1.13
N LEU A 38 3.88 -0.62 1.85
CA LEU A 38 4.19 -1.18 3.16
C LEU A 38 4.02 -2.70 3.08
N PHE A 39 4.71 -3.42 3.95
CA PHE A 39 4.81 -4.87 3.83
C PHE A 39 4.43 -5.54 5.14
N LEU A 40 3.68 -6.64 5.06
CA LEU A 40 3.25 -7.43 6.21
C LEU A 40 3.81 -8.85 6.10
N ASP A 41 4.27 -9.42 7.22
CA ASP A 41 4.57 -10.86 7.28
C ASP A 41 3.29 -11.71 7.34
N GLU A 42 3.44 -13.03 7.37
CA GLU A 42 2.33 -13.98 7.46
C GLU A 42 1.48 -13.81 8.74
N GLU A 43 2.05 -13.24 9.80
CA GLU A 43 1.39 -12.97 11.07
C GLU A 43 0.76 -11.57 11.15
N SER A 44 0.75 -10.85 10.02
CA SER A 44 0.26 -9.46 9.88
C SER A 44 1.07 -8.41 10.64
N TYR A 45 2.36 -8.65 10.89
CA TYR A 45 3.26 -7.62 11.41
C TYR A 45 3.88 -6.79 10.30
N LEU A 46 3.85 -5.48 10.50
CA LEU A 46 4.49 -4.52 9.64
C LEU A 46 6.01 -4.74 9.61
N GLN A 47 6.56 -4.87 8.42
CA GLN A 47 8.00 -4.94 8.22
C GLN A 47 8.63 -3.55 8.30
N PRO A 48 9.91 -3.42 8.72
CA PRO A 48 10.62 -2.15 8.82
C PRO A 48 11.05 -1.60 7.44
N LEU A 49 10.27 -1.86 6.40
CA LEU A 49 10.48 -1.35 5.06
C LEU A 49 9.26 -0.52 4.65
N LEU A 50 9.51 0.75 4.34
CA LEU A 50 8.54 1.68 3.81
C LEU A 50 9.09 2.24 2.50
N MET A 51 8.37 2.07 1.40
CA MET A 51 8.86 2.45 0.08
C MET A 51 7.96 3.51 -0.55
N PRO A 52 8.46 4.74 -0.74
CA PRO A 52 7.74 5.73 -1.54
C PRO A 52 7.81 5.35 -3.03
N CYS A 53 6.71 5.54 -3.72
CA CYS A 53 6.62 5.49 -5.17
C CYS A 53 6.02 6.82 -5.64
N ASP A 54 6.89 7.72 -6.08
CA ASP A 54 6.54 8.91 -6.83
C ASP A 54 6.47 8.60 -8.34
N ASP A 55 5.85 9.50 -9.10
CA ASP A 55 5.81 9.48 -10.56
C ASP A 55 5.21 8.22 -11.23
N LEU A 56 4.22 7.60 -10.57
CA LEU A 56 3.41 6.56 -11.22
C LEU A 56 2.64 7.16 -12.42
N PRO A 57 2.56 6.45 -13.57
CA PRO A 57 1.81 6.92 -14.71
C PRO A 57 0.31 7.12 -14.39
N GLU A 58 -0.23 8.26 -14.80
CA GLU A 58 -1.66 8.53 -14.72
C GLU A 58 -2.20 8.83 -16.14
N PRO A 59 -3.04 7.97 -16.74
CA PRO A 59 -3.59 6.74 -16.18
C PRO A 59 -2.62 5.55 -16.19
N MET A 60 -2.88 4.59 -15.29
CA MET A 60 -2.24 3.28 -15.33
C MET A 60 -2.78 2.48 -16.52
N THR A 61 -1.88 2.02 -17.39
CA THR A 61 -2.14 1.12 -18.51
C THR A 61 -1.86 -0.32 -18.09
N PRO A 62 -2.42 -1.35 -18.75
CA PRO A 62 -2.13 -2.74 -18.37
C PRO A 62 -0.63 -3.07 -18.31
N ALA A 63 0.18 -2.48 -19.20
CA ALA A 63 1.62 -2.69 -19.23
C ALA A 63 2.33 -2.08 -18.01
N ASN A 64 2.02 -0.83 -17.66
CA ASN A 64 2.65 -0.19 -16.49
C ASN A 64 2.10 -0.75 -15.17
N SER A 65 0.84 -1.20 -15.13
CA SER A 65 0.27 -1.96 -14.02
C SER A 65 1.07 -3.24 -13.77
N LEU A 66 1.31 -4.05 -14.81
CA LEU A 66 2.10 -5.28 -14.67
C LEU A 66 3.54 -4.98 -14.20
N THR A 67 4.18 -3.93 -14.72
CA THR A 67 5.50 -3.50 -14.26
C THR A 67 5.48 -3.11 -12.78
N PHE A 68 4.49 -2.34 -12.35
CA PHE A 68 4.30 -1.99 -10.94
C PHE A 68 4.10 -3.23 -10.06
N GLY A 69 3.24 -4.16 -10.50
CA GLY A 69 2.99 -5.41 -9.79
C GLY A 69 4.25 -6.25 -9.60
N ARG A 70 5.05 -6.42 -10.67
CA ARG A 70 6.34 -7.12 -10.60
C ARG A 70 7.32 -6.43 -9.64
N PHE A 71 7.39 -5.11 -9.69
CA PHE A 71 8.21 -4.33 -8.77
C PHE A 71 7.78 -4.55 -7.30
N ALA A 72 6.48 -4.48 -7.01
CA ALA A 72 5.96 -4.76 -5.69
C ALA A 72 6.25 -6.20 -5.24
N GLY A 73 6.14 -7.18 -6.14
CA GLY A 73 6.48 -8.58 -5.87
C GLY A 73 7.94 -8.78 -5.49
N VAL A 74 8.87 -8.16 -6.24
CA VAL A 74 10.29 -8.16 -5.90
C VAL A 74 10.52 -7.52 -4.52
N ALA A 75 9.84 -6.42 -4.20
CA ALA A 75 9.96 -5.78 -2.89
C ALA A 75 9.41 -6.64 -1.74
N VAL A 76 8.29 -7.35 -1.96
CA VAL A 76 7.74 -8.33 -1.01
C VAL A 76 8.78 -9.42 -0.73
N GLU A 77 9.34 -10.05 -1.77
CA GLU A 77 10.36 -11.09 -1.65
C GLU A 77 11.60 -10.60 -0.89
N HIS A 78 12.12 -9.42 -1.23
CA HIS A 78 13.32 -8.86 -0.59
C HIS A 78 13.10 -8.47 0.88
N SER A 79 11.86 -8.11 1.24
CA SER A 79 11.51 -7.76 2.62
C SER A 79 11.22 -8.98 3.52
N GLY A 80 11.10 -10.18 2.93
CA GLY A 80 10.63 -11.37 3.65
C GLY A 80 9.15 -11.29 4.07
N ALA A 81 8.40 -10.37 3.47
CA ALA A 81 6.97 -10.21 3.71
C ALA A 81 6.14 -11.24 2.94
N SER A 82 4.88 -11.41 3.35
CA SER A 82 3.90 -12.25 2.67
C SER A 82 2.98 -11.43 1.75
N SER A 83 2.85 -10.12 2.00
CA SER A 83 1.92 -9.26 1.27
C SER A 83 2.32 -7.79 1.32
N VAL A 84 1.75 -7.01 0.40
CA VAL A 84 1.89 -5.55 0.31
C VAL A 84 0.59 -4.83 0.66
N VAL A 85 0.71 -3.67 1.29
CA VAL A 85 -0.34 -2.67 1.51
C VAL A 85 -0.02 -1.47 0.64
N LEU A 86 -0.98 -1.07 -0.19
CA LEU A 86 -0.84 0.06 -1.12
C LEU A 86 -1.51 1.28 -0.51
N VAL A 87 -0.80 2.38 -0.34
CA VAL A 87 -1.36 3.62 0.25
C VAL A 87 -1.24 4.75 -0.74
N VAL A 88 -2.37 5.27 -1.22
CA VAL A 88 -2.41 6.51 -2.00
C VAL A 88 -2.45 7.68 -1.02
N GLU A 89 -1.38 8.46 -0.97
CA GLU A 89 -1.33 9.70 -0.21
C GLU A 89 -1.79 10.86 -1.09
N ARG A 90 -2.64 11.73 -0.55
CA ARG A 90 -2.89 13.06 -1.11
C ARG A 90 -3.48 14.01 -0.05
N PRO A 91 -3.11 15.30 -0.04
CA PRO A 91 -3.58 16.25 0.96
C PRO A 91 -4.98 16.77 0.58
N SER A 92 -5.97 15.88 0.50
CA SER A 92 -7.38 16.20 0.24
C SER A 92 -8.30 15.52 1.27
N GLY A 93 -9.60 15.42 0.97
CA GLY A 93 -10.58 14.75 1.83
C GLY A 93 -10.66 13.23 1.61
N PRO A 94 -11.50 12.53 2.38
CA PRO A 94 -11.62 11.06 2.33
C PRO A 94 -12.41 10.52 1.14
N LEU A 95 -12.96 11.40 0.28
CA LEU A 95 -13.78 11.02 -0.87
C LEU A 95 -12.90 10.73 -2.08
N LEU A 96 -13.04 9.54 -2.66
CA LEU A 96 -12.30 9.14 -3.86
C LEU A 96 -12.72 9.95 -5.09
N THR A 97 -11.72 10.37 -5.85
CA THR A 97 -11.87 10.90 -7.20
C THR A 97 -11.67 9.78 -8.23
N GLU A 98 -12.09 10.02 -9.47
CA GLU A 98 -11.84 9.07 -10.57
C GLU A 98 -10.36 8.76 -10.78
N ALA A 99 -9.49 9.76 -10.59
CA ALA A 99 -8.04 9.57 -10.66
C ALA A 99 -7.53 8.63 -9.56
N ASP A 100 -8.05 8.74 -8.34
CA ASP A 100 -7.70 7.81 -7.25
C ASP A 100 -8.16 6.40 -7.58
N ARG A 101 -9.39 6.23 -8.05
CA ARG A 101 -9.94 4.92 -8.44
C ARG A 101 -9.11 4.28 -9.55
N GLY A 102 -8.76 5.05 -10.58
CA GLY A 102 -7.94 4.58 -11.70
C GLY A 102 -6.55 4.12 -11.25
N LEU A 103 -5.89 4.90 -10.39
CA LEU A 103 -4.58 4.54 -9.85
C LEU A 103 -4.65 3.30 -8.94
N MET A 104 -5.59 3.26 -8.00
CA MET A 104 -5.81 2.12 -7.09
C MET A 104 -6.12 0.83 -7.85
N ARG A 105 -6.99 0.90 -8.85
CA ARG A 105 -7.32 -0.22 -9.74
C ARG A 105 -6.10 -0.70 -10.50
N GLY A 106 -5.37 0.20 -11.15
CA GLY A 106 -4.18 -0.14 -11.94
C GLY A 106 -3.10 -0.82 -11.11
N MET A 107 -2.80 -0.29 -9.91
CA MET A 107 -1.85 -0.92 -9.01
C MET A 107 -2.31 -2.30 -8.54
N HIS A 108 -3.57 -2.43 -8.12
CA HIS A 108 -4.12 -3.70 -7.64
C HIS A 108 -4.14 -4.76 -8.75
N ASP A 109 -4.64 -4.42 -9.94
CA ASP A 109 -4.67 -5.32 -11.10
C ASP A 109 -3.27 -5.71 -11.54
N GLY A 110 -2.31 -4.79 -11.43
CA GLY A 110 -0.90 -5.03 -11.65
C GLY A 110 -0.32 -6.10 -10.71
N CYS A 111 -0.53 -5.92 -9.40
CA CYS A 111 -0.12 -6.89 -8.39
C CYS A 111 -0.79 -8.25 -8.62
N LEU A 112 -2.09 -8.27 -8.91
CA LEU A 112 -2.84 -9.49 -9.21
C LEU A 112 -2.25 -10.23 -10.43
N ALA A 113 -1.99 -9.51 -11.53
CA ALA A 113 -1.40 -10.08 -12.74
C ALA A 113 0.03 -10.59 -12.53
N ALA A 114 0.77 -10.00 -11.59
CA ALA A 114 2.10 -10.42 -11.19
C ALA A 114 2.10 -11.53 -10.11
N GLY A 115 0.94 -11.92 -9.58
CA GLY A 115 0.83 -12.87 -8.47
C GLY A 115 1.31 -12.32 -7.12
N THR A 116 1.42 -11.00 -6.98
CA THR A 116 1.84 -10.32 -5.73
C THR A 116 0.65 -10.15 -4.79
N PRO A 117 0.66 -10.74 -3.59
CA PRO A 117 -0.46 -10.63 -2.65
C PRO A 117 -0.64 -9.19 -2.14
N VAL A 118 -1.83 -8.62 -2.34
CA VAL A 118 -2.23 -7.31 -1.80
C VAL A 118 -3.13 -7.53 -0.59
N ARG A 119 -2.70 -7.08 0.61
CA ARG A 119 -3.53 -7.14 1.81
C ARG A 119 -4.63 -6.08 1.81
N ALA A 120 -4.31 -4.86 1.39
CA ALA A 120 -5.25 -3.74 1.39
C ALA A 120 -4.80 -2.60 0.46
N VAL A 121 -5.77 -1.77 0.09
CA VAL A 121 -5.54 -0.46 -0.53
C VAL A 121 -6.12 0.60 0.39
N LEU A 122 -5.32 1.61 0.72
CA LEU A 122 -5.67 2.68 1.63
C LEU A 122 -5.57 4.05 0.94
N LEU A 123 -6.37 5.00 1.42
CA LEU A 123 -6.23 6.42 1.12
C LEU A 123 -5.72 7.15 2.36
N SER A 124 -4.50 7.68 2.31
CA SER A 124 -4.03 8.67 3.29
C SER A 124 -4.47 10.07 2.86
N HIS A 125 -5.16 10.76 3.75
CA HIS A 125 -5.74 12.09 3.52
C HIS A 125 -5.45 13.03 4.70
N ARG A 126 -5.85 14.31 4.61
CA ARG A 126 -5.47 15.34 5.62
C ARG A 126 -5.85 15.04 7.07
N ARG A 127 -6.82 14.16 7.28
CA ARG A 127 -7.45 13.91 8.59
C ARG A 127 -7.26 12.48 9.08
N GLY A 128 -6.57 11.63 8.32
CA GLY A 128 -6.44 10.23 8.67
C GLY A 128 -6.16 9.35 7.46
N VAL A 129 -6.28 8.05 7.70
CA VAL A 129 -6.17 7.01 6.69
C VAL A 129 -7.49 6.27 6.62
N ARG A 130 -7.95 5.98 5.41
CA ARG A 130 -9.17 5.22 5.14
C ARG A 130 -8.81 3.93 4.43
N TRP A 131 -9.32 2.81 4.91
CA TRP A 131 -9.40 1.59 4.10
C TRP A 131 -10.39 1.76 2.95
N VAL A 132 -9.99 1.30 1.77
CA VAL A 132 -10.80 1.42 0.56
C VAL A 132 -11.20 0.02 0.12
N ALA A 133 -12.51 -0.24 0.09
CA ALA A 133 -13.05 -1.50 -0.39
C ALA A 133 -12.66 -1.71 -1.86
N ARG A 134 -12.47 -2.97 -2.26
CA ARG A 134 -12.18 -3.27 -3.67
C ARG A 134 -13.26 -2.71 -4.58
N ASP A 135 -14.53 -2.83 -4.21
CA ASP A 135 -15.67 -2.34 -4.99
C ASP A 135 -15.67 -0.80 -5.14
N ASP A 136 -15.04 -0.06 -4.23
CA ASP A 136 -14.97 1.41 -4.29
C ASP A 136 -14.04 1.94 -5.39
N TYR A 137 -13.03 1.14 -5.79
CA TYR A 137 -12.12 1.41 -6.91
C TYR A 137 -12.15 0.30 -7.98
N GLY A 138 -13.09 -0.64 -7.85
CA GLY A 138 -13.25 -1.87 -8.61
C GLY A 138 -14.56 -1.88 -9.37
N PHE A 139 -15.11 -3.06 -9.66
CA PHE A 139 -16.36 -3.24 -10.40
C PHE A 139 -17.43 -3.79 -9.47
#